data_AF-A0A496VP60-F1
#
_entry.id   AF-A0A496VP60-F1
#
_cell.length_a   1.000
_cell.length_b   1.000
_cell.length_c   1.000
_cell.angle_alpha   90.00
_cell.angle_beta   90.00
_cell.angle_gamma   90.00
#
_symmetry.space_group_name_H-M   'P 1'
#
loop_
_entity.id
_entity.type
_entity.pdbx_description
1 polymer ?
#
loop_
_entity_poly.entity_id
_entity_poly.type
_entity_poly.pdbx_seq_one_letter_code
_entity_poly.pdbx_strand_id
1 'polypeptide(L)'
;MQHLIEVKELDTVELALNVTLPSTSGATNMITVTATSQADSEIKASTAVQIVALENIITPPEGWVSNITIGPESSLSGGIATGTVIVSGNIENVDFRGGTLSGLNEAGEIQGTLGGTIFNNSKVRGSIQDVLLAPNTSITGGILKKTIIGDSLEPALLEDLTVMSGSNLDNVIIGPNVEIAKNVTLGTGVEFVLPGVGINKDGKMISSQTGFLNRIRIKNQRHANGVKLTTVQVEELQIEEQLFVDTKHVGQSAEILIVAYHKTVTKTTSYMRVGKNWKVWNGEIARLEAATPYEALAERMTIPIFEGDLSGLPGDFTVYSGYRLETEQSIVFNGESPLKFAVKSKE
;
A
#
# COMPACT_ATOMS: atom_id res chain seq x y z
N MET A 1 0.43 -25.57 35.38
CA MET A 1 0.66 -26.91 34.79
C MET A 1 2.13 -27.24 35.03
N GLN A 2 2.46 -28.42 35.57
CA GLN A 2 3.86 -28.79 35.83
C GLN A 2 4.32 -29.73 34.72
N HIS A 3 5.21 -29.23 33.85
CA HIS A 3 5.91 -30.08 32.87
C HIS A 3 7.20 -30.57 33.51
N LEU A 4 7.31 -31.89 33.68
CA LEU A 4 8.55 -32.52 34.12
C LEU A 4 9.29 -33.00 32.87
N ILE A 5 10.50 -32.47 32.65
CA ILE A 5 11.39 -32.92 31.60
C ILE A 5 12.67 -33.38 32.26
N GLU A 6 13.04 -34.62 32.02
CA GLU A 6 14.30 -35.18 32.48
C GLU A 6 15.41 -34.79 31.50
N VAL A 7 16.43 -34.11 32.01
CA VAL A 7 17.62 -33.73 31.26
C VAL A 7 18.75 -34.63 31.71
N LYS A 8 19.37 -35.36 30.78
CA LYS A 8 20.49 -36.25 31.11
C LYS A 8 21.78 -35.44 31.21
N GLU A 9 22.43 -35.50 32.36
CA GLU A 9 23.79 -34.98 32.58
C GLU A 9 24.00 -33.53 32.07
N LEU A 10 24.86 -33.34 31.06
CA LEU A 10 25.21 -32.05 30.45
C LEU A 10 24.40 -31.75 29.17
N ASP A 11 23.35 -32.51 28.90
CA ASP A 11 22.52 -32.29 27.71
C ASP A 11 21.78 -30.95 27.77
N THR A 12 21.55 -30.39 26.58
CA THR A 12 20.73 -29.19 26.41
C THR A 12 19.36 -29.61 25.90
N VAL A 13 18.30 -29.10 26.52
CA VAL A 13 16.93 -29.32 26.08
C VAL A 13 16.27 -27.99 25.77
N GLU A 14 15.69 -27.88 24.57
CA GLU A 14 14.83 -26.76 24.21
C GLU A 14 13.44 -26.96 24.83
N LEU A 15 13.04 -26.00 25.67
CA LEU A 15 11.73 -25.98 26.31
C LEU A 15 10.80 -25.03 25.55
N ALA A 16 9.89 -25.58 24.75
CA ALA A 16 8.81 -24.82 24.14
C ALA A 16 7.62 -24.70 25.11
N LEU A 17 7.32 -23.48 25.56
CA LEU A 17 6.19 -23.20 26.44
C LEU A 17 5.08 -22.49 25.65
N ASN A 18 3.90 -23.10 25.61
CA ASN A 18 2.70 -22.42 25.13
C ASN A 18 2.13 -21.59 26.28
N VAL A 19 2.14 -20.27 26.12
CA VAL A 19 1.69 -19.35 27.17
C VAL A 19 0.47 -18.59 26.70
N THR A 20 -0.58 -18.58 27.51
CA THR A 20 -1.72 -17.68 27.33
C THR A 20 -1.37 -16.35 27.99
N LEU A 21 -1.39 -15.27 27.19
CA LEU A 21 -1.21 -13.92 27.70
C LEU A 21 -2.43 -13.53 28.57
N PRO A 22 -2.24 -12.77 29.66
CA PRO A 22 -3.36 -12.19 30.40
C PRO A 22 -4.26 -11.39 29.46
N SER A 23 -5.59 -11.49 29.63
CA SER A 23 -6.56 -10.68 28.88
C SER A 23 -6.68 -9.24 29.41
N THR A 24 -6.03 -8.92 30.53
CA THR A 24 -6.07 -7.61 31.17
C THR A 24 -4.76 -6.87 30.94
N SER A 25 -4.83 -5.65 30.41
CA SER A 25 -3.67 -4.78 30.24
C SER A 25 -2.94 -4.51 31.55
N GLY A 26 -1.61 -4.44 31.48
CA GLY A 26 -0.72 -4.24 32.62
C GLY A 26 -0.59 -5.47 33.51
N ALA A 27 -1.39 -6.53 33.29
CA ALA A 27 -1.24 -7.76 34.03
C ALA A 27 0.05 -8.46 33.60
N THR A 28 0.80 -8.90 34.60
CA THR A 28 2.05 -9.63 34.41
C THR A 28 1.84 -11.09 34.78
N ASN A 29 2.21 -12.00 33.89
CA ASN A 29 2.43 -13.39 34.22
C ASN A 29 3.93 -13.63 34.34
N MET A 30 4.35 -14.34 35.37
CA MET A 30 5.75 -14.73 35.54
C MET A 30 5.88 -16.23 35.33
N ILE A 31 6.63 -16.63 34.31
CA ILE A 31 7.03 -18.02 34.15
C ILE A 31 8.32 -18.20 34.90
N THR A 32 8.29 -19.04 35.93
CA THR A 32 9.50 -19.47 36.63
C THR A 32 9.88 -20.86 36.12
N VAL A 33 11.04 -20.97 35.48
CA VAL A 33 11.64 -22.25 35.14
C VAL A 33 12.61 -22.60 36.24
N THR A 34 12.39 -23.74 36.91
CA THR A 34 13.27 -24.24 37.97
C THR A 34 13.81 -25.60 37.58
N ALA A 35 15.13 -25.69 37.45
CA ALA A 35 15.84 -26.96 37.39
C ALA A 35 16.18 -27.42 38.81
N THR A 36 15.93 -28.70 39.12
CA THR A 36 16.26 -29.31 40.42
C THR A 36 17.16 -30.51 40.16
N SER A 37 18.26 -30.64 40.90
CA SER A 37 19.14 -31.80 40.79
C SER A 37 18.41 -33.06 41.24
N GLN A 38 18.56 -34.16 40.48
CA GLN A 38 18.01 -35.46 40.86
C GLN A 38 18.76 -36.08 42.06
N ALA A 39 20.05 -35.76 42.21
CA ALA A 39 20.90 -36.30 43.27
C ALA A 39 20.74 -35.56 44.60
N ASP A 40 20.32 -34.30 44.55
CA ASP A 40 20.13 -33.45 45.74
C ASP A 40 19.01 -32.44 45.50
N SER A 41 17.87 -32.65 46.17
CA SER A 41 16.68 -31.81 46.02
C SER A 41 16.83 -30.37 46.55
N GLU A 42 17.88 -30.07 47.32
CA GLU A 42 18.18 -28.72 47.77
C GLU A 42 18.89 -27.88 46.70
N ILE A 43 19.54 -28.52 45.73
CA ILE A 43 20.23 -27.83 44.62
C ILE A 43 19.22 -27.46 43.53
N LYS A 44 18.92 -26.17 43.43
CA LYS A 44 17.99 -25.60 42.44
C LYS A 44 18.63 -24.43 41.70
N ALA A 45 18.29 -24.31 40.42
CA ALA A 45 18.57 -23.12 39.62
C ALA A 45 17.24 -22.64 39.02
N SER A 46 16.92 -21.37 39.24
CA SER A 46 15.67 -20.78 38.75
C SER A 46 15.97 -19.57 37.88
N THR A 47 15.20 -19.43 36.81
CA THR A 47 15.13 -18.21 36.00
C THR A 47 13.67 -17.82 35.82
N ALA A 48 13.42 -16.51 35.73
CA ALA A 48 12.09 -15.96 35.57
C ALA A 48 12.00 -15.22 34.24
N VAL A 49 10.95 -15.52 33.47
CA VAL A 49 10.57 -14.77 32.27
C VAL A 49 9.28 -14.03 32.60
N GLN A 50 9.35 -12.70 32.62
CA GLN A 50 8.18 -11.86 32.80
C GLN A 50 7.46 -11.71 31.47
N ILE A 51 6.16 -11.96 31.49
CA ILE A 51 5.25 -11.83 30.36
C ILE A 51 4.26 -10.73 30.73
N VAL A 52 4.24 -9.67 29.96
CA VAL A 52 3.37 -8.52 30.22
C VAL A 52 2.31 -8.45 29.13
N ALA A 53 1.05 -8.43 29.53
CA ALA A 53 -0.03 -8.03 28.64
C ALA A 53 0.03 -6.51 28.49
N LEU A 54 0.54 -6.03 27.35
CA LEU A 54 0.61 -4.62 27.05
C LEU A 54 -0.59 -4.24 26.17
N GLU A 55 -1.33 -3.20 26.55
CA GLU A 55 -2.33 -2.55 25.68
C GLU A 55 -1.68 -2.06 24.39
N ASN A 56 -0.47 -1.52 24.48
CA ASN A 56 0.30 -1.06 23.32
C ASN A 56 1.71 -1.63 23.41
N ILE A 57 2.07 -2.47 22.44
CA ILE A 57 3.44 -2.91 22.24
C ILE A 57 4.08 -1.92 21.27
N ILE A 58 4.88 -1.01 21.79
CA ILE A 58 5.79 -0.21 20.97
C ILE A 58 7.13 -0.93 21.00
N THR A 59 7.47 -1.59 19.90
CA THR A 59 8.81 -2.16 19.76
C THR A 59 9.74 -1.04 19.28
N PRO A 60 10.97 -0.95 19.81
CA PRO A 60 11.99 -0.13 19.16
C PRO A 60 12.17 -0.59 17.70
N PRO A 61 12.74 0.23 16.80
CA PRO A 61 12.87 -0.10 15.37
C PRO A 61 13.54 -1.46 15.07
N GLU A 62 14.33 -1.99 16.02
CA GLU A 62 14.99 -3.30 15.91
C GLU A 62 14.45 -4.35 16.91
N GLY A 63 13.38 -4.04 17.65
CA GLY A 63 12.76 -4.95 18.61
C GLY A 63 12.08 -6.12 17.91
N TRP A 64 12.23 -7.33 18.45
CA TRP A 64 11.63 -8.55 17.90
C TRP A 64 10.46 -9.01 18.76
N VAL A 65 9.36 -9.35 18.11
CA VAL A 65 8.25 -10.11 18.69
C VAL A 65 8.02 -11.36 17.86
N SER A 66 7.75 -12.49 18.51
CA SER A 66 7.58 -13.78 17.83
C SER A 66 6.43 -14.55 18.44
N ASN A 67 5.65 -15.24 17.60
CA ASN A 67 4.56 -16.12 18.03
C ASN A 67 3.55 -15.42 18.95
N ILE A 68 3.07 -14.25 18.51
CA ILE A 68 2.22 -13.38 19.32
C ILE A 68 0.76 -13.38 18.83
N THR A 69 -0.14 -13.12 19.76
CA THR A 69 -1.54 -12.77 19.50
C THR A 69 -1.78 -11.35 19.99
N ILE A 70 -2.26 -10.48 19.11
CA ILE A 70 -2.65 -9.09 19.42
C ILE A 70 -4.16 -9.08 19.64
N GLY A 71 -4.58 -8.80 20.88
CA GLY A 71 -6.00 -8.70 21.24
C GLY A 71 -6.72 -7.53 20.56
N PRO A 72 -8.06 -7.50 20.58
CA PRO A 72 -8.87 -6.51 19.84
C PRO A 72 -8.61 -5.05 20.25
N GLU A 73 -8.30 -4.82 21.52
CA GLU A 73 -7.97 -3.48 22.06
C GLU A 73 -6.46 -3.21 22.05
N SER A 74 -5.66 -4.13 21.51
CA SER A 74 -4.21 -4.03 21.55
C SER A 74 -3.65 -3.52 20.22
N SER A 75 -2.52 -2.82 20.31
CA SER A 75 -1.77 -2.39 19.13
C SER A 75 -0.30 -2.81 19.18
N LEU A 76 0.28 -3.07 18.01
CA LEU A 76 1.72 -3.22 17.80
C LEU A 76 2.16 -2.20 16.75
N SER A 77 3.14 -1.36 17.09
CA SER A 77 3.73 -0.41 16.14
C SER A 77 5.24 -0.55 16.11
N GLY A 78 5.81 -0.67 14.91
CA GLY A 78 7.26 -0.74 14.71
C GLY A 78 7.89 -2.13 14.83
N GLY A 79 9.21 -2.18 14.62
CA GLY A 79 10.04 -3.36 14.86
C GLY A 79 9.77 -4.55 13.92
N ILE A 80 10.21 -5.73 14.37
CA ILE A 80 10.18 -6.97 13.60
C ILE A 80 9.19 -7.95 14.22
N ALA A 81 8.22 -8.41 13.42
CA ALA A 81 7.28 -9.45 13.80
C ALA A 81 7.64 -10.77 13.09
N THR A 82 7.78 -11.87 13.85
CA THR A 82 8.18 -13.18 13.29
C THR A 82 7.36 -14.34 13.84
N GLY A 83 7.63 -15.55 13.34
CA GLY A 83 6.86 -16.76 13.66
C GLY A 83 5.43 -16.69 13.14
N THR A 84 4.47 -17.10 13.97
CA THR A 84 3.02 -17.00 13.69
C THR A 84 2.43 -15.82 14.45
N VAL A 85 1.85 -14.87 13.73
CA VAL A 85 1.25 -13.65 14.30
C VAL A 85 -0.24 -13.67 14.04
N ILE A 86 -1.04 -13.57 15.11
CA ILE A 86 -2.50 -13.44 15.04
C ILE A 86 -2.86 -12.02 15.48
N VAL A 87 -3.66 -11.34 14.68
CA VAL A 87 -4.05 -9.95 14.90
C VAL A 87 -5.57 -9.89 15.01
N SER A 88 -6.08 -9.48 16.16
CA SER A 88 -7.49 -9.10 16.33
C SER A 88 -7.65 -7.60 16.59
N GLY A 89 -6.56 -6.92 16.98
CA GLY A 89 -6.48 -5.46 17.10
C GLY A 89 -5.73 -4.82 15.92
N ASN A 90 -4.75 -3.97 16.22
CA ASN A 90 -4.02 -3.19 15.21
C ASN A 90 -2.54 -3.55 15.15
N ILE A 91 -1.98 -3.60 13.94
CA ILE A 91 -0.53 -3.68 13.71
C ILE A 91 -0.11 -2.67 12.65
N GLU A 92 0.96 -1.92 12.88
CA GLU A 92 1.42 -0.90 11.93
C GLU A 92 2.95 -0.75 11.89
N ASN A 93 3.47 -0.31 10.75
CA ASN A 93 4.88 0.04 10.60
C ASN A 93 5.86 -1.11 10.93
N VAL A 94 5.48 -2.36 10.61
CA VAL A 94 6.25 -3.56 10.96
C VAL A 94 7.02 -4.16 9.78
N ASP A 95 8.16 -4.77 10.11
CA ASP A 95 8.86 -5.70 9.23
C ASP A 95 8.50 -7.15 9.62
N PHE A 96 7.58 -7.74 8.88
CA PHE A 96 7.17 -9.13 9.05
C PHE A 96 8.17 -10.09 8.39
N ARG A 97 8.79 -10.94 9.21
CA ARG A 97 9.78 -11.95 8.79
C ARG A 97 9.35 -13.39 9.12
N GLY A 98 8.12 -13.58 9.59
CA GLY A 98 7.60 -14.84 10.08
C GLY A 98 7.02 -15.77 9.01
N GLY A 99 6.31 -16.81 9.45
CA GLY A 99 5.63 -17.78 8.60
C GLY A 99 4.20 -17.36 8.23
N THR A 100 3.42 -16.83 9.18
CA THR A 100 2.06 -16.34 8.89
C THR A 100 1.70 -15.14 9.75
N LEU A 101 1.07 -14.14 9.15
CA LEU A 101 0.38 -13.04 9.83
C LEU A 101 -1.10 -13.11 9.41
N SER A 102 -1.99 -13.34 10.37
CA SER A 102 -3.42 -13.50 10.12
C SER A 102 -4.26 -12.53 10.93
N GLY A 103 -5.26 -11.92 10.30
CA GLY A 103 -6.22 -11.04 10.97
C GLY A 103 -7.49 -11.75 11.48
N LEU A 104 -7.49 -13.09 11.56
CA LEU A 104 -8.62 -13.84 12.09
C LEU A 104 -8.64 -13.84 13.61
N ASN A 105 -9.82 -13.64 14.20
CA ASN A 105 -10.05 -13.92 15.61
C ASN A 105 -10.30 -15.43 15.87
N GLU A 106 -10.50 -15.81 17.14
CA GLU A 106 -10.77 -17.20 17.53
C GLU A 106 -12.07 -17.77 16.94
N ALA A 107 -13.02 -16.91 16.56
CA ALA A 107 -14.27 -17.29 15.91
C ALA A 107 -14.12 -17.45 14.37
N GLY A 108 -12.95 -17.14 13.80
CA GLY A 108 -12.71 -17.20 12.36
C GLY A 108 -13.23 -15.99 11.59
N GLU A 109 -13.48 -14.87 12.27
CA GLU A 109 -13.90 -13.60 11.65
C GLU A 109 -12.68 -12.71 11.40
N ILE A 110 -12.70 -11.95 10.30
CA ILE A 110 -11.66 -10.97 9.97
C ILE A 110 -11.85 -9.75 10.87
N GLN A 111 -10.89 -9.51 11.77
CA GLN A 111 -10.93 -8.41 12.73
C GLN A 111 -9.61 -7.62 12.77
N GLY A 112 -8.48 -8.29 12.54
CA GLY A 112 -7.16 -7.66 12.58
C GLY A 112 -6.95 -6.63 11.49
N THR A 113 -6.49 -5.46 11.89
CA THR A 113 -6.20 -4.33 10.99
C THR A 113 -4.71 -4.08 10.88
N LEU A 114 -4.21 -3.97 9.65
CA LEU A 114 -2.85 -3.57 9.32
C LEU A 114 -2.84 -2.11 8.88
N GLY A 115 -1.86 -1.33 9.34
CA GLY A 115 -1.74 0.10 9.04
C GLY A 115 -0.32 0.54 8.70
N GLY A 116 -0.19 1.76 8.15
CA GLY A 116 1.11 2.34 7.84
C GLY A 116 1.89 1.53 6.80
N THR A 117 3.19 1.36 7.00
CA THR A 117 4.06 0.61 6.08
C THR A 117 4.35 -0.79 6.61
N ILE A 118 4.00 -1.82 5.85
CA ILE A 118 4.21 -3.22 6.19
C ILE A 118 5.20 -3.80 5.19
N PHE A 119 6.36 -4.25 5.66
CA PHE A 119 7.27 -5.03 4.86
C PHE A 119 7.07 -6.51 5.18
N ASN A 120 6.88 -7.36 4.16
CA ASN A 120 6.95 -8.80 4.32
C ASN A 120 8.28 -9.31 3.73
N ASN A 121 9.33 -9.24 4.54
CA ASN A 121 10.68 -9.70 4.20
C ASN A 121 10.93 -11.18 4.57
N SER A 122 9.87 -11.96 4.80
CA SER A 122 9.98 -13.35 5.21
C SER A 122 10.81 -14.18 4.22
N LYS A 123 11.88 -14.81 4.72
CA LYS A 123 12.72 -15.74 3.95
C LYS A 123 12.17 -17.16 3.91
N VAL A 124 11.09 -17.42 4.66
CA VAL A 124 10.41 -18.72 4.76
C VAL A 124 9.07 -18.74 4.01
N ARG A 125 8.93 -17.86 3.00
CA ARG A 125 7.68 -17.69 2.22
C ARG A 125 6.48 -17.31 3.09
N GLY A 126 6.72 -16.43 4.06
CA GLY A 126 5.68 -15.94 4.97
C GLY A 126 4.53 -15.26 4.24
N SER A 127 3.32 -15.50 4.71
CA SER A 127 2.11 -14.92 4.11
C SER A 127 1.32 -14.05 5.08
N ILE A 128 0.77 -12.96 4.54
CA ILE A 128 -0.27 -12.14 5.18
C ILE A 128 -1.63 -12.60 4.64
N GLN A 129 -2.62 -12.79 5.51
CA GLN A 129 -3.93 -13.31 5.10
C GLN A 129 -5.06 -12.89 6.03
N ASP A 130 -6.27 -12.79 5.49
CA ASP A 130 -7.50 -12.54 6.27
C ASP A 130 -7.41 -11.26 7.10
N VAL A 131 -7.16 -10.11 6.45
CA VAL A 131 -6.87 -8.84 7.14
C VAL A 131 -7.69 -7.68 6.60
N LEU A 132 -7.97 -6.71 7.49
CA LEU A 132 -8.38 -5.36 7.13
C LEU A 132 -7.13 -4.49 6.96
N LEU A 133 -7.16 -3.54 6.03
CA LEU A 133 -6.10 -2.56 5.83
C LEU A 133 -6.63 -1.16 6.10
N ALA A 134 -5.97 -0.44 7.00
CA ALA A 134 -6.28 0.95 7.33
C ALA A 134 -6.07 1.87 6.11
N PRO A 135 -6.64 3.09 6.11
CA PRO A 135 -6.42 4.08 5.07
C PRO A 135 -4.94 4.28 4.73
N ASN A 136 -4.61 4.33 3.43
CA ASN A 136 -3.25 4.55 2.92
C ASN A 136 -2.19 3.52 3.38
N THR A 137 -2.60 2.33 3.81
CA THR A 137 -1.65 1.25 4.13
C THR A 137 -0.79 0.89 2.92
N SER A 138 0.48 0.61 3.11
CA SER A 138 1.38 0.11 2.05
C SER A 138 1.92 -1.24 2.47
N ILE A 139 1.76 -2.26 1.63
CA ILE A 139 2.34 -3.59 1.83
C ILE A 139 3.33 -3.86 0.71
N THR A 140 4.58 -4.15 1.07
CA THR A 140 5.64 -4.46 0.12
C THR A 140 6.25 -5.83 0.43
N GLY A 141 6.42 -6.65 -0.59
CA GLY A 141 7.09 -7.94 -0.45
C GLY A 141 6.19 -9.12 -0.09
N GLY A 142 6.74 -10.33 -0.27
CA GLY A 142 6.17 -11.57 0.25
C GLY A 142 4.90 -12.04 -0.45
N ILE A 143 3.99 -12.64 0.32
CA ILE A 143 2.83 -13.37 -0.20
C ILE A 143 1.54 -12.90 0.47
N LEU A 144 0.50 -12.64 -0.32
CA LEU A 144 -0.87 -12.46 0.16
C LEU A 144 -1.72 -13.70 -0.13
N LYS A 145 -2.58 -14.08 0.81
CA LYS A 145 -3.54 -15.18 0.67
C LYS A 145 -4.92 -14.80 1.19
N LYS A 146 -5.93 -15.52 0.69
CA LYS A 146 -7.32 -15.44 1.17
C LYS A 146 -7.85 -14.00 1.07
N THR A 147 -8.53 -13.49 2.08
CA THR A 147 -9.27 -12.22 1.99
C THR A 147 -8.42 -11.04 2.48
N ILE A 148 -8.29 -10.01 1.65
CA ILE A 148 -7.61 -8.75 1.97
C ILE A 148 -8.56 -7.60 1.63
N ILE A 149 -8.91 -6.78 2.61
CA ILE A 149 -9.91 -5.72 2.44
C ILE A 149 -9.28 -4.40 2.88
N GLY A 150 -9.11 -3.46 1.96
CA GLY A 150 -8.67 -2.11 2.28
C GLY A 150 -9.80 -1.11 2.51
N ASP A 151 -9.39 0.14 2.77
CA ASP A 151 -10.30 1.26 2.90
C ASP A 151 -10.83 1.72 1.53
N SER A 152 -12.14 1.99 1.43
CA SER A 152 -12.76 2.32 0.15
C SER A 152 -12.45 3.72 -0.39
N LEU A 153 -12.09 4.66 0.50
CA LEU A 153 -11.78 6.05 0.18
C LEU A 153 -10.28 6.23 -0.09
N GLU A 154 -9.44 5.59 0.73
CA GLU A 154 -7.98 5.63 0.65
C GLU A 154 -7.40 4.20 0.65
N PRO A 155 -7.51 3.46 -0.47
CA PRO A 155 -7.04 2.09 -0.55
C PRO A 155 -5.60 1.86 -0.19
N ALA A 156 -5.35 0.63 0.26
CA ALA A 156 -4.01 0.17 0.50
C ALA A 156 -3.27 -0.10 -0.81
N LEU A 157 -1.99 0.26 -0.86
CA LEU A 157 -1.08 0.01 -1.97
C LEU A 157 -0.33 -1.30 -1.75
N LEU A 158 -0.37 -2.18 -2.75
CA LEU A 158 0.30 -3.48 -2.75
C LEU A 158 1.44 -3.47 -3.77
N GLU A 159 2.66 -3.84 -3.37
CA GLU A 159 3.86 -3.77 -4.23
C GLU A 159 4.80 -4.96 -4.01
N ASP A 160 5.54 -5.33 -5.06
CA ASP A 160 6.62 -6.33 -5.01
C ASP A 160 6.23 -7.66 -4.32
N LEU A 161 4.98 -8.11 -4.52
CA LEU A 161 4.41 -9.26 -3.82
C LEU A 161 3.64 -10.20 -4.75
N THR A 162 3.39 -11.41 -4.26
CA THR A 162 2.54 -12.39 -4.98
C THR A 162 1.20 -12.57 -4.28
N VAL A 163 0.11 -12.45 -5.02
CA VAL A 163 -1.25 -12.78 -4.56
C VAL A 163 -1.59 -14.20 -5.00
N MET A 164 -1.83 -15.09 -4.04
CA MET A 164 -2.05 -16.52 -4.32
C MET A 164 -3.46 -16.82 -4.83
N SER A 165 -3.59 -17.93 -5.56
CA SER A 165 -4.88 -18.43 -6.08
C SER A 165 -5.92 -18.62 -4.97
N GLY A 166 -7.18 -18.27 -5.26
CA GLY A 166 -8.30 -18.33 -4.32
C GLY A 166 -8.37 -17.16 -3.34
N SER A 167 -7.49 -16.16 -3.48
CA SER A 167 -7.57 -14.92 -2.68
C SER A 167 -8.68 -14.00 -3.19
N ASN A 168 -9.21 -13.16 -2.30
CA ASN A 168 -10.14 -12.09 -2.62
C ASN A 168 -9.53 -10.74 -2.18
N LEU A 169 -9.53 -9.77 -3.08
CA LEU A 169 -9.02 -8.42 -2.83
C LEU A 169 -10.15 -7.41 -3.01
N ASP A 170 -10.35 -6.54 -2.02
CA ASP A 170 -11.31 -5.43 -2.09
C ASP A 170 -10.62 -4.13 -1.66
N ASN A 171 -10.92 -3.03 -2.34
CA ASN A 171 -10.42 -1.68 -2.03
C ASN A 171 -8.89 -1.61 -1.85
N VAL A 172 -8.15 -2.13 -2.82
CA VAL A 172 -6.69 -2.08 -2.87
C VAL A 172 -6.20 -1.54 -4.21
N ILE A 173 -5.01 -0.97 -4.22
CA ILE A 173 -4.27 -0.56 -5.42
C ILE A 173 -3.21 -1.62 -5.69
N ILE A 174 -3.30 -2.26 -6.84
CA ILE A 174 -2.28 -3.17 -7.37
C ILE A 174 -1.17 -2.33 -7.99
N GLY A 175 -0.06 -2.22 -7.27
CA GLY A 175 1.12 -1.46 -7.65
C GLY A 175 2.09 -2.24 -8.55
N PRO A 176 3.28 -1.66 -8.80
CA PRO A 176 4.35 -2.31 -9.56
C PRO A 176 4.75 -3.68 -8.98
N ASN A 177 5.16 -4.57 -9.88
CA ASN A 177 5.71 -5.89 -9.58
C ASN A 177 4.81 -6.80 -8.72
N VAL A 178 3.49 -6.57 -8.73
CA VAL A 178 2.53 -7.49 -8.11
C VAL A 178 2.19 -8.62 -9.07
N GLU A 179 2.46 -9.86 -8.64
CA GLU A 179 2.09 -11.06 -9.38
C GLU A 179 0.74 -11.59 -8.87
N ILE A 180 -0.29 -11.57 -9.72
CA ILE A 180 -1.61 -12.10 -9.38
C ILE A 180 -1.77 -13.50 -9.97
N ALA A 181 -1.89 -14.50 -9.11
CA ALA A 181 -2.13 -15.88 -9.54
C ALA A 181 -3.50 -16.04 -10.21
N LYS A 182 -3.65 -17.15 -10.96
CA LYS A 182 -4.96 -17.54 -11.52
C LYS A 182 -5.99 -17.73 -10.39
N ASN A 183 -7.24 -17.40 -10.67
CA ASN A 183 -8.37 -17.53 -9.74
C ASN A 183 -8.28 -16.65 -8.48
N VAL A 184 -7.61 -15.51 -8.56
CA VAL A 184 -7.80 -14.41 -7.60
C VAL A 184 -9.09 -13.66 -7.96
N THR A 185 -9.94 -13.43 -6.97
CA THR A 185 -11.12 -12.57 -7.11
C THR A 185 -10.69 -11.13 -6.85
N LEU A 186 -10.91 -10.27 -7.85
CA LEU A 186 -10.75 -8.83 -7.72
C LEU A 186 -12.13 -8.23 -7.50
N GLY A 187 -12.39 -7.83 -6.26
CA GLY A 187 -13.65 -7.29 -5.81
C GLY A 187 -13.79 -5.79 -6.08
N THR A 188 -14.62 -5.14 -5.27
CA THR A 188 -14.96 -3.72 -5.48
C THR A 188 -13.77 -2.83 -5.13
N GLY A 189 -13.59 -1.73 -5.86
CA GLY A 189 -12.59 -0.71 -5.53
C GLY A 189 -11.14 -1.14 -5.74
N VAL A 190 -10.90 -2.28 -6.40
CA VAL A 190 -9.57 -2.69 -6.84
C VAL A 190 -9.13 -1.84 -8.04
N GLU A 191 -7.96 -1.23 -7.93
CA GLU A 191 -7.36 -0.38 -8.95
C GLU A 191 -5.98 -0.88 -9.36
N PHE A 192 -5.49 -0.44 -10.51
CA PHE A 192 -4.18 -0.82 -11.04
C PHE A 192 -3.35 0.42 -11.32
N VAL A 193 -2.10 0.38 -10.88
CA VAL A 193 -1.05 1.26 -11.38
C VAL A 193 -0.71 0.78 -12.79
N LEU A 194 -0.89 1.65 -13.79
CA LEU A 194 -0.69 1.30 -15.19
C LEU A 194 0.68 1.82 -15.67
N PRO A 195 1.42 1.03 -16.46
CA PRO A 195 2.71 1.46 -16.97
C PRO A 195 2.53 2.61 -17.95
N GLY A 196 3.40 3.61 -17.84
CA GLY A 196 3.50 4.66 -18.83
C GLY A 196 4.37 4.28 -20.02
N VAL A 197 4.49 5.24 -20.93
CA VAL A 197 5.35 5.15 -22.10
C VAL A 197 6.34 6.30 -22.10
N GLY A 198 7.54 6.05 -22.62
CA GLY A 198 8.53 7.09 -22.83
C GLY A 198 8.69 7.43 -24.31
N ILE A 199 9.05 8.67 -24.61
CA ILE A 199 9.46 9.15 -25.93
C ILE A 199 10.77 9.93 -25.75
N ASN A 200 11.79 9.59 -26.53
CA ASN A 200 13.06 10.33 -26.49
C ASN A 200 12.98 11.64 -27.32
N LYS A 201 14.04 12.46 -27.28
CA LYS A 201 14.12 13.73 -28.03
C LYS A 201 13.92 13.61 -29.54
N ASP A 202 14.13 12.43 -30.12
CA ASP A 202 13.97 12.15 -31.55
C ASP A 202 12.55 11.64 -31.90
N GLY A 203 11.65 11.58 -30.91
CA GLY A 203 10.30 11.07 -31.08
C GLY A 203 10.18 9.54 -31.07
N LYS A 204 11.25 8.82 -30.74
CA LYS A 204 11.25 7.36 -30.68
C LYS A 204 10.75 6.88 -29.31
N MET A 205 9.86 5.89 -29.33
CA MET A 205 9.38 5.21 -28.13
C MET A 205 10.53 4.57 -27.34
N ILE A 206 10.54 4.76 -26.03
CA ILE A 206 11.43 4.12 -25.06
C ILE A 206 10.61 3.49 -23.94
N SER A 207 11.13 2.41 -23.35
CA SER A 207 10.47 1.79 -22.21
C SER A 207 10.66 2.61 -20.93
N SER A 208 9.61 2.65 -20.12
CA SER A 208 9.61 3.20 -18.78
C SER A 208 8.87 2.23 -17.86
N GLN A 209 9.38 2.05 -16.64
CA GLN A 209 8.68 1.36 -15.57
C GLN A 209 7.87 2.34 -14.70
N THR A 210 7.76 3.61 -15.12
CA THR A 210 6.95 4.58 -14.39
C THR A 210 5.49 4.14 -14.39
N GLY A 211 4.92 4.00 -13.22
CA GLY A 211 3.51 3.71 -13.01
C GLY A 211 2.67 4.96 -12.84
N PHE A 212 1.43 4.91 -13.33
CA PHE A 212 0.47 6.01 -13.29
C PHE A 212 -0.85 5.50 -12.69
N LEU A 213 -1.36 6.23 -11.69
CA LEU A 213 -2.65 5.97 -11.06
C LEU A 213 -3.51 7.23 -11.07
N ASN A 214 -4.61 7.16 -11.82
CA ASN A 214 -5.57 8.25 -11.97
C ASN A 214 -6.52 8.32 -10.78
N ARG A 215 -6.70 9.50 -10.19
CA ARG A 215 -7.65 9.73 -9.09
C ARG A 215 -8.64 10.83 -9.48
N ILE A 216 -9.93 10.47 -9.51
CA ILE A 216 -11.05 11.39 -9.72
C ILE A 216 -11.87 11.43 -8.42
N ARG A 217 -12.00 12.60 -7.82
CA ARG A 217 -12.71 12.82 -6.55
C ARG A 217 -13.79 13.88 -6.67
N ILE A 218 -14.94 13.63 -6.05
CA ILE A 218 -16.08 14.54 -5.94
C ILE A 218 -16.60 14.46 -4.51
N LYS A 219 -16.62 15.57 -3.76
CA LYS A 219 -17.13 15.60 -2.37
C LYS A 219 -16.62 14.44 -1.51
N ASN A 220 -15.32 14.15 -1.60
CA ASN A 220 -14.62 13.04 -0.94
C ASN A 220 -15.03 11.62 -1.38
N GLN A 221 -15.80 11.47 -2.46
CA GLN A 221 -16.05 10.18 -3.09
C GLN A 221 -15.13 9.98 -4.29
N ARG A 222 -14.56 8.79 -4.37
CA ARG A 222 -13.70 8.40 -5.48
C ARG A 222 -14.51 7.82 -6.63
N HIS A 223 -14.06 8.11 -7.85
CA HIS A 223 -14.64 7.59 -9.07
C HIS A 223 -13.59 6.91 -9.94
N ALA A 224 -14.00 5.82 -10.61
CA ALA A 224 -13.16 5.10 -11.54
C ALA A 224 -12.84 5.95 -12.80
N ASN A 225 -11.72 5.63 -13.44
CA ASN A 225 -11.38 6.20 -14.73
C ASN A 225 -12.48 5.92 -15.78
N GLY A 226 -12.81 6.91 -16.60
CA GLY A 226 -13.89 6.84 -17.59
C GLY A 226 -15.29 7.17 -17.08
N VAL A 227 -15.41 7.65 -15.83
CA VAL A 227 -16.70 8.01 -15.23
C VAL A 227 -17.44 9.10 -16.03
N LYS A 228 -18.78 8.98 -16.09
CA LYS A 228 -19.67 10.00 -16.65
C LYS A 228 -20.34 10.78 -15.52
N LEU A 229 -20.04 12.06 -15.43
CA LEU A 229 -20.42 12.96 -14.35
C LEU A 229 -21.54 13.91 -14.79
N THR A 230 -22.41 14.29 -13.86
CA THR A 230 -23.41 15.35 -14.10
C THR A 230 -22.79 16.74 -13.90
N THR A 231 -23.48 17.79 -14.35
CA THR A 231 -23.03 19.17 -14.14
C THR A 231 -22.91 19.55 -12.66
N VAL A 232 -23.77 19.00 -11.80
CA VAL A 232 -23.71 19.22 -10.34
C VAL A 232 -22.52 18.50 -9.70
N GLN A 233 -22.18 17.31 -10.19
CA GLN A 233 -21.05 16.54 -9.65
C GLN A 233 -19.70 17.20 -9.93
N VAL A 234 -19.60 18.00 -11.00
CA VAL A 234 -18.33 18.63 -11.39
C VAL A 234 -18.17 20.08 -10.92
N GLU A 235 -19.03 20.55 -10.02
CA GLU A 235 -18.87 21.86 -9.36
C GLU A 235 -17.65 21.88 -8.41
N GLU A 236 -17.33 20.72 -7.82
CA GLU A 236 -16.23 20.51 -6.87
C GLU A 236 -15.39 19.30 -7.30
N LEU A 237 -14.92 19.32 -8.55
CA LEU A 237 -14.13 18.23 -9.12
C LEU A 237 -12.66 18.35 -8.73
N GLN A 238 -12.09 17.27 -8.22
CA GLN A 238 -10.65 17.12 -7.97
C GLN A 238 -10.10 15.98 -8.82
N ILE A 239 -9.04 16.27 -9.57
CA ILE A 239 -8.34 15.33 -10.42
C ILE A 239 -6.87 15.36 -10.06
N GLU A 240 -6.32 14.19 -9.76
CA GLU A 240 -4.93 13.99 -9.42
C GLU A 240 -4.40 12.75 -10.13
N GLU A 241 -3.08 12.67 -10.28
CA GLU A 241 -2.40 11.47 -10.73
C GLU A 241 -1.27 11.15 -9.77
N GLN A 242 -1.22 9.92 -9.28
CA GLN A 242 -0.10 9.43 -8.50
C GLN A 242 0.90 8.75 -9.43
N LEU A 243 2.14 9.22 -9.36
CA LEU A 243 3.27 8.66 -10.08
C LEU A 243 4.08 7.72 -9.19
N PHE A 244 4.50 6.61 -9.79
CA PHE A 244 5.48 5.67 -9.29
C PHE A 244 6.69 5.78 -10.21
N VAL A 245 7.64 6.66 -9.87
CA VAL A 245 8.72 7.06 -10.77
C VAL A 245 9.65 5.88 -11.00
N ASP A 246 10.05 5.67 -12.26
CA ASP A 246 11.05 4.65 -12.60
C ASP A 246 12.32 4.91 -11.79
N THR A 247 12.83 3.89 -11.11
CA THR A 247 14.04 3.99 -10.25
C THR A 247 15.24 4.65 -10.96
N LYS A 248 15.36 4.50 -12.29
CA LYS A 248 16.43 5.14 -13.07
C LYS A 248 16.27 6.68 -13.16
N HIS A 249 15.06 7.19 -12.97
CA HIS A 249 14.70 8.62 -13.05
C HIS A 249 14.57 9.29 -11.67
N VAL A 250 14.50 8.51 -10.59
CA VAL A 250 14.44 9.04 -9.22
C VAL A 250 15.68 9.90 -8.94
N GLY A 251 15.47 11.05 -8.31
CA GLY A 251 16.52 12.03 -8.02
C GLY A 251 16.95 12.91 -9.18
N GLN A 252 16.45 12.67 -10.40
CA GLN A 252 16.73 13.53 -11.55
C GLN A 252 15.81 14.77 -11.56
N SER A 253 16.32 15.88 -12.10
CA SER A 253 15.53 17.06 -12.41
C SER A 253 14.58 16.80 -13.58
N ALA A 254 13.35 17.30 -13.45
CA ALA A 254 12.32 17.11 -14.45
C ALA A 254 11.24 18.19 -14.43
N GLU A 255 10.55 18.35 -15.56
CA GLU A 255 9.39 19.21 -15.69
C GLU A 255 8.12 18.36 -15.83
N ILE A 256 7.11 18.59 -14.99
CA ILE A 256 5.80 17.99 -15.15
C ILE A 256 5.09 18.61 -16.36
N LEU A 257 4.58 17.76 -17.25
CA LEU A 257 3.80 18.14 -18.42
C LEU A 257 2.38 17.59 -18.27
N ILE A 258 1.37 18.42 -18.56
CA ILE A 258 -0.04 18.04 -18.52
C ILE A 258 -0.75 18.62 -19.74
N VAL A 259 -1.43 17.75 -20.48
CA VAL A 259 -2.22 18.07 -21.68
C VAL A 259 -3.61 17.50 -21.51
N ALA A 260 -4.63 18.29 -21.85
CA ALA A 260 -6.02 17.86 -21.83
C ALA A 260 -6.67 18.06 -23.20
N TYR A 261 -7.38 17.05 -23.68
CA TYR A 261 -8.26 17.12 -24.83
C TYR A 261 -9.69 17.19 -24.34
N HIS A 262 -10.41 18.25 -24.71
CA HIS A 262 -11.83 18.40 -24.47
C HIS A 262 -12.58 18.25 -25.78
N LYS A 263 -13.40 17.22 -25.88
CA LYS A 263 -14.17 16.88 -27.07
C LYS A 263 -15.65 17.09 -26.82
N THR A 264 -16.25 17.96 -27.63
CA THR A 264 -17.70 18.10 -27.77
C THR A 264 -18.14 17.42 -29.07
N VAL A 265 -19.45 17.45 -29.35
CA VAL A 265 -20.01 16.92 -30.60
C VAL A 265 -19.40 17.61 -31.84
N THR A 266 -19.07 18.89 -31.74
CA THR A 266 -18.67 19.72 -32.90
C THR A 266 -17.20 20.12 -32.90
N LYS A 267 -16.50 20.00 -31.76
CA LYS A 267 -15.15 20.54 -31.61
C LYS A 267 -14.31 19.70 -30.66
N THR A 268 -13.04 19.53 -31.01
CA THR A 268 -12.01 19.13 -30.04
C THR A 268 -11.12 20.34 -29.77
N THR A 269 -10.95 20.70 -28.50
CA THR A 269 -10.01 21.73 -28.07
C THR A 269 -8.91 21.06 -27.25
N SER A 270 -7.66 21.35 -27.58
CA SER A 270 -6.50 20.84 -26.84
C SER A 270 -5.97 21.93 -25.93
N TYR A 271 -5.63 21.58 -24.70
CA TYR A 271 -5.09 22.47 -23.69
C TYR A 271 -3.79 21.90 -23.14
N MET A 272 -2.88 22.78 -22.73
CA MET A 272 -1.73 22.42 -21.91
C MET A 272 -1.78 23.23 -20.61
N ARG A 273 -1.27 22.64 -19.53
CA ARG A 273 -1.17 23.34 -18.25
C ARG A 273 0.18 24.03 -18.12
N VAL A 274 0.14 25.31 -17.74
CA VAL A 274 1.33 26.14 -17.49
C VAL A 274 1.20 26.78 -16.11
N GLY A 275 1.99 26.31 -15.15
CA GLY A 275 1.77 26.62 -13.74
C GLY A 275 0.38 26.17 -13.27
N LYS A 276 -0.41 27.13 -12.79
CA LYS A 276 -1.80 26.91 -12.36
C LYS A 276 -2.84 27.17 -13.46
N ASN A 277 -2.41 27.64 -14.63
CA ASN A 277 -3.31 28.08 -15.70
C ASN A 277 -3.39 27.05 -16.82
N TRP A 278 -4.53 27.02 -17.51
CA TRP A 278 -4.71 26.25 -18.74
C TRP A 278 -4.61 27.18 -19.95
N LYS A 279 -3.79 26.81 -20.93
CA LYS A 279 -3.66 27.52 -22.22
C LYS A 279 -4.11 26.60 -23.35
N VAL A 280 -4.70 27.16 -24.41
CA VAL A 280 -4.95 26.40 -25.64
C VAL A 280 -3.62 25.97 -26.23
N TRP A 281 -3.50 24.69 -26.57
CA TRP A 281 -2.31 24.09 -27.15
C TRP A 281 -2.54 23.76 -28.62
N ASN A 282 -1.56 24.03 -29.46
CA ASN A 282 -1.61 23.82 -30.91
C ASN A 282 -1.26 22.38 -31.34
N GLY A 283 -0.93 21.49 -30.40
CA GLY A 283 -0.54 20.11 -30.68
C GLY A 283 0.96 19.91 -30.95
N GLU A 284 1.77 20.98 -30.93
CA GLU A 284 3.22 20.86 -31.15
C GLU A 284 3.93 20.51 -29.84
N ILE A 285 4.49 19.30 -29.74
CA ILE A 285 5.19 18.79 -28.55
C ILE A 285 6.37 19.69 -28.17
N ALA A 286 7.08 20.23 -29.17
CA ALA A 286 8.20 21.15 -28.97
C ALA A 286 7.81 22.48 -28.28
N ARG A 287 6.50 22.78 -28.20
CA ARG A 287 5.96 23.96 -27.51
C ARG A 287 5.31 23.65 -26.17
N LEU A 288 5.44 22.42 -25.66
CA LEU A 288 4.95 22.08 -24.33
C LEU A 288 5.76 22.80 -23.26
N GLU A 289 5.07 23.72 -22.59
CA GLU A 289 5.54 24.41 -21.38
C GLU A 289 5.28 23.54 -20.14
N ALA A 290 6.11 23.71 -19.12
CA ALA A 290 5.98 22.97 -17.87
C ALA A 290 4.76 23.42 -17.06
N ALA A 291 4.04 22.45 -16.51
CA ALA A 291 3.06 22.68 -15.47
C ALA A 291 3.76 22.99 -14.14
N THR A 292 4.80 22.23 -13.78
CA THR A 292 5.57 22.43 -12.54
C THR A 292 6.97 21.82 -12.69
N PRO A 293 8.07 22.57 -12.44
CA PRO A 293 9.42 22.01 -12.39
C PRO A 293 9.71 21.32 -11.06
N TYR A 294 10.57 20.30 -11.09
CA TYR A 294 11.08 19.57 -9.93
C TYR A 294 12.60 19.41 -10.07
N GLU A 295 13.34 19.86 -9.06
CA GLU A 295 14.80 19.68 -9.00
C GLU A 295 15.22 18.20 -8.86
N ALA A 296 14.36 17.40 -8.24
CA ALA A 296 14.56 15.97 -8.05
C ALA A 296 13.21 15.25 -7.96
N LEU A 297 12.98 14.28 -8.84
CA LEU A 297 11.81 13.40 -8.77
C LEU A 297 11.90 12.48 -7.55
N ALA A 298 10.84 12.43 -6.75
CA ALA A 298 10.68 11.43 -5.68
C ALA A 298 10.26 10.08 -6.27
N GLU A 299 10.51 8.98 -5.55
CA GLU A 299 10.05 7.63 -5.93
C GLU A 299 8.52 7.58 -6.13
N ARG A 300 7.80 8.33 -5.29
CA ARG A 300 6.35 8.49 -5.37
C ARG A 300 5.98 9.95 -5.24
N MET A 301 5.07 10.41 -6.08
CA MET A 301 4.58 11.78 -6.01
C MET A 301 3.15 11.90 -6.52
N THR A 302 2.41 12.86 -5.97
CA THR A 302 1.07 13.21 -6.43
C THR A 302 1.14 14.47 -7.28
N ILE A 303 0.59 14.40 -8.49
CA ILE A 303 0.46 15.51 -9.42
C ILE A 303 -0.99 16.01 -9.37
N PRO A 304 -1.25 17.24 -8.89
CA PRO A 304 -2.57 17.84 -9.04
C PRO A 304 -2.81 18.17 -10.51
N ILE A 305 -3.87 17.63 -11.11
CA ILE A 305 -4.24 17.88 -12.52
C ILE A 305 -5.28 18.99 -12.63
N PHE A 306 -6.32 18.95 -11.81
CA PHE A 306 -7.38 19.95 -11.85
C PHE A 306 -8.11 20.01 -10.50
N GLU A 307 -8.50 21.21 -10.07
CA GLU A 307 -9.41 21.42 -8.96
C GLU A 307 -10.33 22.59 -9.33
N GLY A 308 -11.65 22.37 -9.29
CA GLY A 308 -12.64 23.42 -9.52
C GLY A 308 -13.90 22.95 -10.24
N ASP A 309 -14.54 23.89 -10.93
CA ASP A 309 -15.85 23.73 -11.56
C ASP A 309 -15.73 23.51 -13.09
N LEU A 310 -16.25 22.39 -13.59
CA LEU A 310 -16.39 22.09 -15.03
C LEU A 310 -17.85 22.05 -15.52
N SER A 311 -18.81 22.52 -14.72
CA SER A 311 -20.25 22.48 -15.03
C SER A 311 -20.61 23.24 -16.31
N GLY A 312 -19.82 24.26 -16.67
CA GLY A 312 -19.95 25.03 -17.91
C GLY A 312 -19.29 24.41 -19.14
N LEU A 313 -18.63 23.25 -19.01
CA LEU A 313 -17.84 22.62 -20.07
C LEU A 313 -18.25 21.15 -20.31
N PRO A 314 -19.49 20.88 -20.76
CA PRO A 314 -19.91 19.52 -21.10
C PRO A 314 -19.06 18.93 -22.24
N GLY A 315 -18.87 17.62 -22.23
CA GLY A 315 -18.06 16.90 -23.21
C GLY A 315 -17.18 15.82 -22.60
N ASP A 316 -16.44 15.13 -23.45
CA ASP A 316 -15.45 14.13 -23.05
C ASP A 316 -14.09 14.79 -22.80
N PHE A 317 -13.44 14.38 -21.73
CA PHE A 317 -12.09 14.81 -21.37
C PHE A 317 -11.14 13.62 -21.45
N THR A 318 -9.96 13.85 -22.05
CA THR A 318 -8.83 12.92 -22.01
C THR A 318 -7.60 13.69 -21.60
N VAL A 319 -6.94 13.27 -20.52
CA VAL A 319 -5.78 13.96 -19.95
C VAL A 319 -4.56 13.05 -20.02
N TYR A 320 -3.50 13.59 -20.60
CA TYR A 320 -2.16 13.00 -20.59
C TYR A 320 -1.29 13.80 -19.63
N SER A 321 -0.59 13.10 -18.77
CA SER A 321 0.31 13.69 -17.79
C SER A 321 1.54 12.82 -17.60
N GLY A 322 2.61 13.47 -17.19
CA GLY A 322 3.93 12.87 -17.14
C GLY A 322 5.00 13.90 -16.83
N TYR A 323 6.26 13.53 -17.09
CA TYR A 323 7.40 14.40 -16.87
C TYR A 323 8.39 14.33 -18.02
N ARG A 324 9.12 15.44 -18.22
CA ARG A 324 10.24 15.57 -19.14
C ARG A 324 11.54 15.67 -18.35
N LEU A 325 12.48 14.76 -18.57
CA LEU A 325 13.80 14.81 -17.94
C LEU A 325 14.63 15.92 -18.57
N GLU A 326 15.27 16.75 -17.76
CA GLU A 326 16.04 17.90 -18.27
C GLU A 326 17.28 17.47 -19.07
N THR A 327 18.01 16.47 -18.59
CA THR A 327 19.28 16.05 -19.20
C THR A 327 19.07 15.33 -20.54
N GLU A 328 18.14 14.37 -20.58
CA GLU A 328 17.92 13.50 -21.74
C GLU A 328 16.84 14.04 -22.69
N GLN A 329 16.06 15.03 -22.23
CA GLN A 329 14.92 15.60 -22.96
C GLN A 329 13.90 14.54 -23.39
N SER A 330 13.84 13.40 -22.69
CA SER A 330 12.82 12.38 -22.87
C SER A 330 11.58 12.70 -22.06
N ILE A 331 10.40 12.39 -22.60
CA ILE A 331 9.11 12.54 -21.94
C ILE A 331 8.61 11.16 -21.53
N VAL A 332 8.23 10.98 -20.28
CA VAL A 332 7.55 9.79 -19.75
C VAL A 332 6.16 10.18 -19.32
N PHE A 333 5.12 9.49 -19.79
CA PHE A 333 3.73 9.87 -19.54
C PHE A 333 2.79 8.66 -19.55
N ASN A 334 1.54 8.86 -19.09
CA ASN A 334 0.53 7.81 -18.92
C ASN A 334 0.05 7.11 -20.22
N GLY A 335 0.55 7.52 -21.39
CA GLY A 335 0.55 6.71 -22.61
C GLY A 335 -0.80 6.15 -23.03
N GLU A 336 -0.88 4.82 -23.15
CA GLU A 336 -2.10 4.12 -23.58
C GLU A 336 -3.22 4.12 -22.53
N SER A 337 -2.92 4.56 -21.29
CA SER A 337 -3.83 4.57 -20.16
C SER A 337 -4.11 5.99 -19.65
N PRO A 338 -4.52 6.94 -20.51
CA PRO A 338 -4.74 8.30 -20.07
C PRO A 338 -5.96 8.37 -19.15
N LEU A 339 -5.99 9.43 -18.35
CA LEU A 339 -7.17 9.77 -17.55
C LEU A 339 -8.31 10.21 -18.49
N LYS A 340 -9.50 9.66 -18.28
CA LYS A 340 -10.71 9.94 -19.07
C LYS A 340 -11.88 10.17 -18.13
N PHE A 341 -12.75 11.11 -18.48
CA PHE A 341 -14.06 11.29 -17.86
C PHE A 341 -14.96 12.09 -18.81
N ALA A 342 -16.26 12.14 -18.54
CA ALA A 342 -17.19 12.94 -19.32
C ALA A 342 -18.09 13.78 -18.41
N VAL A 343 -18.39 15.01 -18.85
CA VAL A 343 -19.38 15.88 -18.22
C VAL A 343 -20.63 15.92 -19.10
N LYS A 344 -21.76 15.45 -18.55
CA LYS A 344 -23.04 15.46 -19.27
C LYS A 344 -23.53 16.89 -19.47
N SER A 345 -24.14 17.16 -20.61
CA SER A 345 -24.92 18.39 -20.81
C SER A 345 -26.10 18.43 -19.83
N LYS A 346 -26.54 19.63 -19.44
CA LYS A 346 -27.86 19.79 -18.82
C LYS A 346 -28.90 19.35 -19.85
N GLU A 347 -29.71 18.36 -19.48
CA GLU A 347 -30.97 18.07 -20.17
C GLU A 347 -31.95 19.24 -20.01
#